data_AF-A0A0G4MUS4-F1
#
_entry.id   AF-A0A0G4MUS4-F1
#
_cell.length_a   1.000
_cell.length_b   1.000
_cell.length_c   1.000
_cell.angle_alpha   90.00
_cell.angle_beta   90.00
_cell.angle_gamma   90.00
#
_symmetry.space_group_name_H-M   'P 1'
#
loop_
_entity.id
_entity.type
_entity.pdbx_description
1 polymer ?
#
loop_
_entity_poly.entity_id
_entity_poly.type
_entity_poly.pdbx_seq_one_letter_code
_entity_poly.pdbx_strand_id
1 'polypeptide(L)'
;MQILWINIIMDGPPAQSLGVEKVDKDVMNRPPRKRGDAVLTRTVLSRVMTSAAIIMTGTMLVYRHEMLSDGEVSRRDTTMTFTCFVLFDMFNALSCRSESKSILRGEIGLFSNVLFNWAVALSLVGQLLVIYFPWLQEVFQTEALGFFDLVRLVVLCSTVFWADEFRKYWKYSRRRIGGGYSQAV
;
A
#
# COMPACT_ATOMS: atom_id res chain seq x y z
N MET A 1 8.23 19.24 5.70
CA MET A 1 7.80 18.49 6.91
C MET A 1 6.94 17.25 6.59
N GLN A 2 6.11 17.29 5.55
CA GLN A 2 5.20 16.19 5.19
C GLN A 2 5.89 14.84 4.92
N ILE A 3 7.01 14.82 4.21
CA ILE A 3 7.75 13.57 3.92
C ILE A 3 8.34 12.93 5.19
N LEU A 4 8.78 13.73 6.17
CA LEU A 4 9.29 13.20 7.44
C LEU A 4 8.18 12.52 8.25
N TRP A 5 6.98 13.11 8.24
CA TRP A 5 5.81 12.52 8.88
C TRP A 5 5.44 11.17 8.27
N ILE A 6 5.45 11.08 6.93
CA ILE A 6 5.20 9.83 6.21
C ILE A 6 6.18 8.75 6.67
N ASN A 7 7.48 9.01 6.61
CA ASN A 7 8.48 7.99 6.91
C ASN A 7 8.46 7.55 8.39
N ILE A 8 8.23 8.47 9.33
CA ILE A 8 8.29 8.16 10.76
C ILE A 8 7.01 7.52 11.27
N ILE A 9 5.86 8.10 10.94
CA ILE A 9 4.58 7.74 11.56
C ILE A 9 3.74 6.87 10.65
N MET A 10 3.81 7.07 9.34
CA MET A 10 2.93 6.37 8.41
C MET A 10 3.52 5.04 7.95
N ASP A 11 4.83 4.98 7.69
CA ASP A 11 5.52 3.75 7.28
C ASP A 11 6.04 2.91 8.47
N GLY A 12 6.49 3.57 9.55
CA GLY A 12 7.10 2.91 10.69
C GLY A 12 6.21 1.85 11.35
N PRO A 13 5.02 2.21 11.86
CA PRO A 13 4.13 1.27 12.56
C PRO A 13 3.64 0.11 11.68
N PRO A 14 3.19 0.32 10.41
CA PRO A 14 2.83 -0.80 9.54
C PRO A 14 4.02 -1.72 9.25
N ALA A 15 5.22 -1.19 9.01
CA ALA A 15 6.41 -2.01 8.76
C ALA A 15 6.77 -2.88 9.98
N GLN A 16 6.68 -2.34 11.20
CA GLN A 16 6.89 -3.10 12.43
C GLN A 16 5.80 -4.18 12.60
N SER A 17 4.53 -3.85 12.33
CA SER A 17 3.42 -4.78 12.48
C SER A 17 3.50 -5.98 11.51
N LEU A 18 4.02 -5.77 10.30
CA LEU A 18 4.27 -6.83 9.31
C LEU A 18 5.36 -7.81 9.79
N GLY A 19 6.32 -7.36 10.60
CA GLY A 19 7.34 -8.22 11.21
C GLY A 19 6.77 -9.18 12.26
N VAL A 20 5.58 -8.90 12.81
CA VAL A 20 4.89 -9.70 13.84
C VAL A 20 3.78 -10.57 13.23
N GLU A 21 3.62 -10.57 11.90
CA GLU A 21 2.67 -11.45 11.21
C GLU A 21 3.02 -12.93 11.47
N LYS A 22 2.00 -13.77 11.67
CA LYS A 22 2.21 -15.20 11.96
C LYS A 22 2.95 -15.89 10.81
N VAL A 23 3.94 -16.71 11.18
CA VAL A 23 4.70 -17.54 10.23
C VAL A 23 3.74 -18.48 9.50
N ASP A 24 3.87 -18.57 8.18
CA ASP A 24 3.06 -19.47 7.35
C ASP A 24 3.31 -20.93 7.76
N LYS A 25 2.23 -21.72 7.87
CA LYS A 25 2.28 -23.10 8.37
C LYS A 25 3.13 -24.01 7.48
N ASP A 26 3.25 -23.67 6.19
CA ASP A 26 4.10 -24.37 5.24
C ASP A 26 5.58 -23.98 5.32
N VAL A 27 5.98 -23.07 6.20
CA VAL A 27 7.40 -22.68 6.33
C VAL A 27 8.25 -23.86 6.82
N MET A 28 7.73 -24.71 7.69
CA MET A 28 8.46 -25.88 8.19
C MET A 28 8.61 -27.00 7.14
N ASN A 29 7.78 -27.00 6.09
CA ASN A 29 7.85 -27.95 4.98
C ASN A 29 8.83 -27.51 3.88
N ARG A 30 9.39 -26.30 3.98
CA ARG A 30 10.34 -25.77 3.00
C ARG A 30 11.79 -26.03 3.45
N PRO A 31 12.69 -26.39 2.52
CA PRO A 31 14.09 -26.60 2.87
C PRO A 31 14.72 -25.30 3.41
N PRO A 32 15.72 -25.39 4.31
CA PRO A 32 16.38 -24.22 4.88
C PRO A 32 16.98 -23.31 3.80
N ARG A 33 16.81 -22.00 3.95
CA ARG A 33 17.36 -20.99 3.03
C ARG A 33 18.89 -21.04 3.03
N LYS A 34 19.53 -20.97 1.85
CA LYS A 34 21.00 -21.03 1.76
C LYS A 34 21.60 -19.71 2.24
N ARG A 35 22.77 -19.75 2.90
CA ARG A 35 23.45 -18.55 3.44
C ARG A 35 23.77 -17.48 2.39
N GLY A 36 23.87 -17.86 1.11
CA GLY A 36 24.12 -16.94 -0.01
C GLY A 36 22.86 -16.44 -0.74
N ASP A 37 21.65 -16.83 -0.31
CA ASP A 37 20.42 -16.39 -0.98
C ASP A 37 20.13 -14.92 -0.64
N ALA A 38 20.14 -14.06 -1.66
CA ALA A 38 19.83 -12.64 -1.51
C ALA A 38 18.42 -12.45 -0.91
N VAL A 39 18.31 -11.54 0.07
CA VAL A 39 17.02 -11.11 0.65
C VAL A 39 16.12 -10.54 -0.45
N LEU A 40 16.71 -9.72 -1.33
CA LEU A 40 16.06 -9.11 -2.46
C LEU A 40 16.21 -10.01 -3.71
N THR A 41 15.29 -10.94 -3.89
CA THR A 41 15.25 -11.75 -5.12
C THR A 41 14.68 -10.94 -6.29
N ARG A 42 15.05 -11.29 -7.53
CA ARG A 42 14.51 -10.64 -8.75
C ARG A 42 12.98 -10.64 -8.80
N THR A 43 12.34 -11.65 -8.19
CA THR A 43 10.88 -11.75 -8.07
C THR A 43 10.31 -10.68 -7.15
N VAL A 44 10.92 -10.47 -5.98
CA VAL A 44 10.52 -9.41 -5.03
C VAL A 44 10.79 -8.04 -5.65
N LEU A 45 11.96 -7.85 -6.26
CA LEU A 45 12.32 -6.59 -6.91
C LEU A 45 11.36 -6.23 -8.06
N SER A 46 11.08 -7.16 -8.97
CA SER A 46 10.13 -6.92 -10.07
C SER A 46 8.73 -6.59 -9.56
N ARG A 47 8.32 -7.15 -8.42
CA ARG A 47 7.06 -6.81 -7.78
C ARG A 47 7.05 -5.41 -7.21
N VAL A 48 8.04 -5.07 -6.38
CA VAL A 48 8.18 -3.73 -5.78
C VAL A 48 8.19 -2.68 -6.89
N MET A 49 8.97 -2.90 -7.96
CA MET A 49 9.01 -1.99 -9.11
C MET A 49 7.65 -1.81 -9.77
N THR A 50 6.84 -2.86 -9.87
CA THR A 50 5.52 -2.73 -10.49
C THR A 50 4.47 -2.10 -9.58
N SER A 51 4.51 -2.37 -8.27
CA SER A 51 3.65 -1.68 -7.31
C SER A 51 4.03 -0.20 -7.25
N ALA A 52 5.32 0.12 -7.22
CA ALA A 52 5.85 1.48 -7.30
C ALA A 52 5.43 2.17 -8.60
N ALA A 53 5.53 1.50 -9.75
CA ALA A 53 5.10 2.07 -11.04
C ALA A 53 3.59 2.37 -11.07
N ILE A 54 2.76 1.49 -10.51
CA ILE A 54 1.31 1.70 -10.40
C ILE A 54 1.00 2.89 -9.49
N ILE A 55 1.61 2.95 -8.30
CA ILE A 55 1.43 4.05 -7.34
C ILE A 55 1.90 5.36 -7.97
N MET A 56 3.08 5.39 -8.58
CA MET A 56 3.66 6.56 -9.22
C MET A 56 2.81 7.05 -10.40
N THR A 57 2.28 6.13 -11.21
CA THR A 57 1.38 6.51 -12.31
C THR A 57 0.05 7.04 -11.76
N GLY A 58 -0.50 6.40 -10.71
CA GLY A 58 -1.73 6.83 -10.05
C GLY A 58 -1.60 8.22 -9.43
N THR A 59 -0.56 8.46 -8.62
CA THR A 59 -0.29 9.78 -8.03
C THR A 59 -0.06 10.84 -9.10
N MET A 60 0.72 10.53 -10.15
CA MET A 60 0.99 11.46 -11.24
C MET A 60 -0.28 11.82 -12.04
N LEU A 61 -1.17 10.86 -12.29
CA LEU A 61 -2.44 11.11 -12.99
C LEU A 61 -3.38 11.99 -12.16
N VAL A 62 -3.46 11.76 -10.85
CA VAL A 62 -4.25 12.60 -9.93
C VAL A 62 -3.68 14.00 -9.86
N TYR A 63 -2.36 14.13 -9.67
CA TYR A 63 -1.69 15.41 -9.67
C TYR A 63 -1.92 16.18 -10.97
N ARG A 64 -1.81 15.50 -12.11
CA ARG A 64 -2.08 16.09 -13.43
C ARG A 64 -3.54 16.53 -13.57
N HIS A 65 -4.49 15.73 -13.10
CA HIS A 65 -5.91 16.05 -13.19
C HIS A 65 -6.29 17.27 -12.34
N GLU A 66 -5.79 17.36 -11.10
CA GLU A 66 -6.04 18.50 -10.21
C GLU A 66 -5.32 19.77 -10.70
N MET A 67 -4.03 19.68 -11.11
CA MET A 67 -3.28 20.81 -11.66
C MET A 67 -3.88 21.39 -12.95
N LEU A 68 -4.49 20.55 -13.80
CA LEU A 68 -5.16 21.00 -15.02
C LEU A 68 -6.46 21.77 -14.75
N SER A 69 -7.04 21.60 -13.55
CA SER A 69 -8.30 22.24 -13.20
C SER A 69 -8.10 23.65 -12.63
N ASP A 70 -7.10 23.86 -11.78
CA ASP A 70 -6.96 25.11 -11.00
C ASP A 70 -5.75 25.98 -11.42
N GLY A 71 -4.75 25.45 -12.13
CA GLY A 71 -3.66 26.24 -12.76
C GLY A 71 -2.67 26.94 -11.81
N GLU A 72 -2.92 26.94 -10.50
CA GLU A 72 -2.04 27.47 -9.45
C GLU A 72 -1.78 26.40 -8.38
N VAL A 73 -0.56 26.38 -7.81
CA VAL A 73 -0.22 25.44 -6.72
C VAL A 73 -0.74 25.99 -5.40
N SER A 74 -1.91 25.51 -4.97
CA SER A 74 -2.50 25.91 -3.68
C SER A 74 -2.07 24.99 -2.53
N ARG A 75 -2.30 25.44 -1.29
CA ARG A 75 -2.13 24.63 -0.07
C ARG A 75 -3.05 23.40 -0.10
N ARG A 76 -4.22 23.54 -0.72
CA ARG A 76 -5.17 22.45 -0.98
C ARG A 76 -4.53 21.32 -1.80
N ASP A 77 -3.84 21.62 -2.90
CA ASP A 77 -3.25 20.61 -3.79
C ASP A 77 -2.12 19.83 -3.12
N THR A 78 -1.32 20.54 -2.33
CA THR A 78 -0.26 19.93 -1.52
C THR A 78 -0.88 18.96 -0.50
N THR A 79 -2.00 19.34 0.12
CA THR A 79 -2.70 18.48 1.08
C THR A 79 -3.37 17.28 0.41
N MET A 80 -3.95 17.46 -0.80
CA MET A 80 -4.49 16.36 -1.59
C MET A 80 -3.40 15.37 -1.97
N THR A 81 -2.27 15.84 -2.48
CA THR A 81 -1.14 15.00 -2.88
C THR A 81 -0.57 14.24 -1.68
N PHE A 82 -0.42 14.93 -0.54
CA PHE A 82 0.02 14.32 0.72
C PHE A 82 -0.93 13.21 1.20
N THR A 83 -2.23 13.48 1.20
CA THR A 83 -3.25 12.50 1.62
C THR A 83 -3.35 11.33 0.65
N CYS A 84 -3.22 11.60 -0.65
CA CYS A 84 -3.17 10.59 -1.70
C CYS A 84 -1.99 9.64 -1.52
N PHE A 85 -0.79 10.19 -1.26
CA PHE A 85 0.41 9.41 -1.00
C PHE A 85 0.24 8.49 0.21
N VAL A 86 -0.22 9.06 1.32
CA VAL A 86 -0.52 8.32 2.55
C VAL A 86 -1.52 7.18 2.31
N LEU A 87 -2.61 7.45 1.60
CA LEU A 87 -3.61 6.43 1.31
C LEU A 87 -3.04 5.33 0.42
N PHE A 88 -2.26 5.68 -0.62
CA PHE A 88 -1.58 4.69 -1.45
C PHE A 88 -0.64 3.80 -0.64
N ASP A 89 0.13 4.35 0.30
CA ASP A 89 0.99 3.55 1.17
C ASP A 89 0.19 2.61 2.07
N MET A 90 -0.97 3.03 2.59
CA MET A 90 -1.87 2.15 3.35
C MET A 90 -2.40 0.99 2.49
N PHE A 91 -2.84 1.26 1.25
CA PHE A 91 -3.27 0.21 0.31
C PHE A 91 -2.11 -0.67 -0.15
N ASN A 92 -0.90 -0.12 -0.28
CA ASN A 92 0.31 -0.86 -0.61
C ASN A 92 0.72 -1.78 0.55
N ALA A 93 0.67 -1.30 1.79
CA ALA A 93 0.92 -2.10 2.99
C ALA A 93 -0.05 -3.29 3.08
N LEU A 94 -1.34 -3.06 2.79
CA LEU A 94 -2.34 -4.12 2.66
C LEU A 94 -1.99 -5.13 1.54
N SER A 95 -1.53 -4.64 0.38
CA SER A 95 -1.15 -5.46 -0.77
C SER A 95 0.10 -6.31 -0.50
N CYS A 96 1.04 -5.76 0.26
CA CYS A 96 2.23 -6.43 0.79
C CYS A 96 1.87 -7.51 1.82
N ARG A 97 0.91 -7.25 2.71
CA ARG A 97 0.40 -8.27 3.64
C ARG A 97 -0.21 -9.47 2.90
N SER A 98 -0.90 -9.24 1.79
CA SER A 98 -1.46 -10.30 0.93
C SER A 98 -0.39 -10.98 0.04
N GLU A 99 0.87 -11.04 0.48
CA GLU A 99 1.93 -11.71 -0.28
C GLU A 99 1.70 -13.22 -0.46
N SER A 100 1.23 -13.87 0.60
CA SER A 100 1.19 -15.33 0.71
C SER A 100 -0.18 -15.91 0.32
N LYS A 101 -1.30 -15.19 0.50
CA LYS A 101 -2.64 -15.66 0.13
C LYS A 101 -3.57 -14.52 -0.32
N SER A 102 -4.45 -14.81 -1.29
CA SER A 102 -5.40 -13.86 -1.88
C SER A 102 -6.50 -13.49 -0.88
N ILE A 103 -6.79 -12.19 -0.76
CA ILE A 103 -7.89 -11.66 0.06
C ILE A 103 -9.25 -12.11 -0.51
N LEU A 104 -9.36 -12.23 -1.85
CA LEU A 104 -10.57 -12.69 -2.54
C LEU A 104 -10.90 -14.18 -2.36
N ARG A 105 -9.98 -15.01 -1.84
CA ARG A 105 -10.20 -16.45 -1.63
C ARG A 105 -10.58 -16.84 -0.20
N GLY A 106 -10.64 -15.90 0.73
CA GLY A 106 -11.05 -16.17 2.11
C GLY A 106 -10.05 -16.95 2.97
N GLU A 107 -8.80 -17.12 2.52
CA GLU A 107 -7.79 -17.87 3.30
C GLU A 107 -7.07 -17.04 4.39
N ILE A 108 -7.26 -15.71 4.40
CA ILE A 108 -6.78 -14.81 5.46
C ILE A 108 -7.92 -13.84 5.78
N GLY A 109 -8.43 -13.88 7.01
CA GLY A 109 -9.38 -12.86 7.48
C GLY A 109 -8.71 -11.48 7.48
N LEU A 110 -9.36 -10.49 6.87
CA LEU A 110 -8.91 -9.08 6.88
C LEU A 110 -8.58 -8.59 8.32
N PHE A 111 -9.22 -9.18 9.33
CA PHE A 111 -9.04 -8.90 10.76
C PHE A 111 -8.12 -9.88 11.52
N SER A 112 -7.41 -10.78 10.84
CA SER A 112 -6.60 -11.80 11.52
C SER A 112 -5.39 -11.22 12.27
N ASN A 113 -4.89 -10.04 11.88
CA ASN A 113 -3.78 -9.37 12.55
C ASN A 113 -4.28 -8.05 13.16
N VAL A 114 -4.65 -8.12 14.44
CA VAL A 114 -5.15 -6.98 15.21
C VAL A 114 -4.09 -5.87 15.27
N LEU A 115 -2.81 -6.21 15.33
CA LEU A 115 -1.71 -5.24 15.41
C LEU A 115 -1.56 -4.44 14.11
N PHE A 116 -1.63 -5.11 12.95
CA PHE A 116 -1.60 -4.43 11.65
C PHE A 116 -2.81 -3.50 11.48
N ASN A 117 -4.00 -3.96 11.88
CA ASN A 117 -5.19 -3.12 11.80
C ASN A 117 -5.11 -1.91 12.73
N TRP A 118 -4.53 -2.06 13.93
CA TRP A 118 -4.23 -0.94 14.82
C TRP A 118 -3.23 0.03 14.21
N ALA A 119 -2.16 -0.48 13.57
CA ALA A 119 -1.17 0.36 12.91
C ALA A 119 -1.81 1.20 11.79
N VAL A 120 -2.60 0.57 10.91
CA VAL A 120 -3.31 1.28 9.84
C VAL A 120 -4.35 2.26 10.39
N ALA A 121 -5.13 1.87 11.40
CA ALA A 121 -6.12 2.74 12.02
C ALA A 121 -5.47 3.96 12.67
N LEU A 122 -4.37 3.77 13.41
CA LEU A 122 -3.62 4.86 14.02
C LEU A 122 -3.03 5.80 12.97
N SER A 123 -2.49 5.28 11.87
CA SER A 123 -1.99 6.08 10.76
C SER A 123 -3.11 6.92 10.13
N LEU A 124 -4.29 6.34 9.87
CA LEU A 124 -5.44 7.08 9.32
C LEU A 124 -5.94 8.16 10.29
N VAL A 125 -6.00 7.87 11.60
CA VAL A 125 -6.35 8.87 12.61
C VAL A 125 -5.33 9.99 12.65
N GLY A 126 -4.03 9.67 12.59
CA GLY A 126 -2.95 10.65 12.50
C GLY A 126 -3.09 11.55 11.27
N GLN A 127 -3.44 10.98 10.11
CA GLN A 127 -3.69 11.75 8.90
C GLN A 127 -4.86 12.71 9.06
N LEU A 128 -5.97 12.26 9.66
CA LEU A 128 -7.13 13.11 9.92
C LEU A 128 -6.79 14.24 10.90
N LEU A 129 -5.99 13.96 11.93
CA LEU A 129 -5.51 14.99 12.86
C LEU A 129 -4.68 16.06 12.14
N VAL A 130 -3.80 15.67 11.22
CA VAL A 130 -3.00 16.64 10.44
C VAL A 130 -3.86 17.49 9.51
N ILE A 131 -4.96 16.95 9.00
CA ILE A 131 -5.86 17.68 8.07
C ILE A 131 -6.84 18.58 8.81
N TYR A 132 -7.32 18.21 10.01
CA TYR A 132 -8.40 18.94 10.69
C TYR A 132 -7.95 19.71 11.94
N PHE A 133 -6.78 19.43 12.50
CA PHE A 133 -6.33 20.09 13.73
C PHE A 133 -5.54 21.36 13.41
N PRO A 134 -5.97 22.54 13.87
CA PRO A 134 -5.44 23.83 13.43
C PRO A 134 -3.95 24.03 13.74
N TRP A 135 -3.47 23.53 14.88
CA TRP A 135 -2.04 23.61 15.23
C TRP A 135 -1.17 22.76 14.29
N LEU A 136 -1.67 21.58 13.87
CA LEU A 136 -0.96 20.73 12.91
C LEU A 136 -1.06 21.32 11.49
N GLN A 137 -2.19 21.94 11.13
CA GLN A 137 -2.38 22.58 9.83
C GLN A 137 -1.34 23.67 9.56
N GLU A 138 -1.00 24.49 10.57
CA GLU A 138 0.03 25.52 10.42
C GLU A 138 1.43 24.93 10.24
N VAL A 139 1.78 23.88 10.98
CA VAL A 139 3.09 23.22 10.90
C VAL A 139 3.28 22.46 9.58
N PHE A 140 2.22 21.79 9.12
CA PHE A 140 2.24 20.98 7.90
C PHE A 140 1.81 21.74 6.64
N GLN A 141 1.40 23.01 6.79
CA GLN A 141 0.85 23.86 5.74
C GLN A 141 -0.30 23.15 4.99
N THR A 142 -1.16 22.46 5.75
CA THR A 142 -2.29 21.69 5.23
C THR A 142 -3.60 22.47 5.31
N GLU A 143 -4.55 22.12 4.45
CA GLU A 143 -5.89 22.70 4.41
C GLU A 143 -6.95 21.62 4.62
N ALA A 144 -8.08 21.97 5.22
CA ALA A 144 -9.16 21.00 5.43
C ALA A 144 -9.75 20.55 4.08
N LEU A 145 -9.66 19.25 3.79
CA LEU A 145 -10.27 18.67 2.60
C LEU A 145 -11.78 18.50 2.80
N GLY A 146 -12.55 18.77 1.75
CA GLY A 146 -13.96 18.43 1.72
C GLY A 146 -14.18 16.91 1.71
N PHE A 147 -15.34 16.48 2.19
CA PHE A 147 -15.72 15.06 2.18
C PHE A 147 -15.66 14.43 0.79
N PHE A 148 -16.08 15.16 -0.25
CA PHE A 148 -16.04 14.68 -1.63
C PHE A 148 -14.62 14.44 -2.15
N ASP A 149 -13.67 15.28 -1.75
CA ASP A 149 -12.26 15.09 -2.13
C ASP A 149 -11.69 13.85 -1.45
N LEU A 150 -12.04 13.62 -0.18
CA LEU A 150 -11.62 12.43 0.55
C LEU A 150 -12.18 11.15 -0.07
N VAL A 151 -13.46 11.15 -0.49
CA VAL A 151 -14.07 10.01 -1.20
C VAL A 151 -13.38 9.77 -2.54
N ARG A 152 -13.12 10.82 -3.34
CA ARG A 152 -12.38 10.69 -4.61
C ARG A 152 -11.00 10.09 -4.40
N LEU A 153 -10.27 10.57 -3.41
CA LEU A 153 -8.95 10.04 -3.04
C LEU A 153 -9.03 8.56 -2.65
N VAL A 154 -9.99 8.18 -1.80
CA VAL A 154 -10.17 6.77 -1.40
C VAL A 154 -10.49 5.88 -2.60
N VAL A 155 -11.38 6.32 -3.49
CA VAL A 155 -11.73 5.58 -4.71
C VAL A 155 -10.50 5.41 -5.60
N LEU A 156 -9.76 6.49 -5.86
CA LEU A 156 -8.51 6.45 -6.63
C LEU A 156 -7.48 5.53 -5.99
N CYS A 157 -7.24 5.65 -4.69
CA CYS A 157 -6.25 4.86 -3.98
C CYS A 157 -6.63 3.37 -3.93
N SER A 158 -7.93 3.06 -3.88
CA SER A 158 -8.42 1.68 -3.96
C SER A 158 -8.09 1.00 -5.30
N THR A 159 -7.92 1.75 -6.39
CA THR A 159 -7.59 1.17 -7.71
C THR A 159 -6.25 0.42 -7.69
N VAL A 160 -5.31 0.84 -6.86
CA VAL A 160 -4.00 0.18 -6.71
C VAL A 160 -4.15 -1.18 -6.06
N PHE A 161 -5.01 -1.28 -5.06
CA PHE A 161 -5.35 -2.55 -4.43
C PHE A 161 -5.99 -3.51 -5.45
N TRP A 162 -6.96 -3.03 -6.23
CA TRP A 162 -7.57 -3.82 -7.30
C TRP A 162 -6.58 -4.23 -8.39
N ALA A 163 -5.66 -3.35 -8.77
CA ALA A 163 -4.62 -3.64 -9.76
C ALA A 163 -3.63 -4.70 -9.26
N ASP A 164 -3.21 -4.65 -7.99
CA ASP A 164 -2.34 -5.67 -7.39
C ASP A 164 -3.05 -7.03 -7.29
N GLU A 165 -4.32 -7.04 -6.87
CA GLU A 165 -5.12 -8.27 -6.80
C GLU A 165 -5.37 -8.86 -8.20
N PHE A 166 -5.65 -8.03 -9.21
CA PHE A 166 -5.77 -8.46 -10.59
C PHE A 166 -4.45 -9.03 -11.14
N ARG A 167 -3.32 -8.39 -10.83
CA ARG A 167 -1.99 -8.90 -11.20
C ARG A 167 -1.71 -10.26 -10.56
N LYS A 168 -2.05 -10.45 -9.28
CA LYS A 168 -1.95 -11.74 -8.59
C LYS A 168 -2.82 -12.79 -9.29
N TYR A 169 -4.06 -12.44 -9.61
CA TYR A 169 -4.98 -13.30 -10.34
C TYR A 169 -4.42 -13.72 -11.70
N TRP A 170 -3.88 -12.78 -12.48
CA TRP A 170 -3.28 -13.06 -13.79
C TRP A 170 -2.04 -13.96 -13.70
N LYS A 171 -1.16 -13.71 -12.71
CA LYS A 171 0.05 -14.53 -12.49
C LYS A 171 -0.31 -15.96 -12.07
N TYR A 172 -1.37 -16.12 -11.28
CA TYR A 172 -1.88 -17.44 -10.89
C TYR A 172 -2.57 -18.16 -12.06
N SER A 173 -3.33 -17.45 -12.88
CA SER A 173 -3.96 -17.98 -14.09
C SER A 173 -2.90 -18.43 -15.11
N ARG A 174 -1.82 -17.66 -15.31
CA ARG A 174 -0.67 -18.08 -16.12
C ARG A 174 0.11 -19.26 -15.54
N ARG A 175 0.18 -19.43 -14.21
CA ARG A 175 0.74 -20.65 -13.60
C ARG A 175 -0.14 -21.89 -13.85
N ARG A 176 -1.45 -21.73 -13.97
CA ARG A 176 -2.35 -22.81 -14.42
C ARG A 176 -2.22 -23.12 -15.92
N ILE A 177 -1.97 -22.11 -16.75
CA ILE A 177 -1.84 -22.27 -18.21
C ILE A 177 -0.42 -22.72 -18.63
N GLY A 178 0.62 -22.34 -17.88
CA GLY A 178 2.02 -22.75 -18.10
C GLY A 178 2.49 -23.92 -17.22
N GLY A 179 1.58 -24.54 -16.46
CA GLY A 179 1.83 -25.69 -15.60
C GLY A 179 1.42 -27.01 -16.26
N GLY A 180 1.73 -27.17 -17.54
CA GLY A 180 1.68 -28.47 -18.19
C GLY A 180 2.90 -29.29 -17.78
N TYR A 181 2.65 -30.36 -17.02
CA TYR A 181 3.48 -31.57 -16.89
C TYR A 181 4.95 -31.39 -16.44
N SER A 182 5.17 -31.51 -15.13
CA SER A 182 6.13 -32.52 -14.67
C SER A 182 5.85 -32.90 -13.21
N GLN A 183 4.83 -33.73 -13.04
CA GLN A 183 4.85 -34.77 -12.00
C GLN A 183 5.46 -35.99 -12.68
N ALA A 184 6.71 -36.33 -12.35
CA ALA A 184 7.23 -37.70 -12.39
C ALA A 184 8.70 -37.72 -11.91
N VAL A 185 8.91 -38.56 -10.89
CA VAL A 185 10.17 -39.11 -10.33
C VAL A 185 11.00 -38.19 -9.43
#